data_AF-A0A1E7KC37-F1
#
_entry.id   AF-A0A1E7KC37-F1
#
_cell.length_a   1.000
_cell.length_b   1.000
_cell.length_c   1.000
_cell.angle_alpha   90.00
_cell.angle_beta   90.00
_cell.angle_gamma   90.00
#
_symmetry.space_group_name_H-M   'P 1'
#
loop_
_entity.id
_entity.type
_entity.pdbx_description
1 polymer ?
#
loop_
_entity_poly.entity_id
_entity_poly.type
_entity_poly.pdbx_seq_one_letter_code
_entity_poly.pdbx_strand_id
1 'polypeptide(L)'
;MRATLEAYLTRHPQEQEALAGLAAALDDDADPTSRSTLPGHITCGAVVIDRDRRVLHVGHRTSGGKLLAPGGHTEAGDRTLLTVALRKVQEETGIRPEELCMTPQFLSAPIDIDVHDIDPNTAKGEPAHQHYDFRFAFYLAAEQPPPLALQDEEVSEARWLPYADVRSPTLCAKLLLAEGDGLDGQPEPVGASALIHDGHGQYLLHLRDQRDDIAAPGAFSLLGGGREEGDTCLAQTLRRELAEEVPGIAPAELTPYAVAQATGAGGLTAPIQIFAGRWDGDPDAIDLREGVLLRWFTPEVLDRLRLSPDTHELIHRHAAQHPPTSPPGEPVRSHRGEAPEGTELHIVGVHLYLQNDHGRILLGLRHPDSTFAPNTWHFLAGHCEREAAITCLVREAKEEAGLLIDPGDVELVHLVHLVNSPGAPPRIQLVFRARSWSGTPKVLEPDRCVEWRWWAPKDLPTETVPYTRLAIDGVLVGCPYSQMGWE
;
A
#
# COMPACT_ATOMS: atom_id res chain seq x y z
N MET A 1 -23.95 -17.18 -4.05
CA MET A 1 -25.27 -17.81 -3.81
C MET A 1 -25.18 -19.32 -3.84
N ARG A 2 -24.86 -19.98 -4.97
CA ARG A 2 -24.66 -21.45 -5.00
C ARG A 2 -23.64 -21.97 -3.99
N ALA A 3 -22.42 -21.43 -4.00
CA ALA A 3 -21.40 -21.80 -3.02
C ALA A 3 -21.85 -21.54 -1.57
N THR A 4 -22.65 -20.51 -1.34
CA THR A 4 -23.23 -20.19 -0.03
C THR A 4 -24.22 -21.26 0.42
N LEU A 5 -25.08 -21.75 -0.48
CA LEU A 5 -26.02 -22.83 -0.22
C LEU A 5 -25.27 -24.16 0.03
N GLU A 6 -24.26 -24.47 -0.77
CA GLU A 6 -23.45 -25.70 -0.62
C GLU A 6 -22.70 -25.73 0.72
N ALA A 7 -22.09 -24.60 1.10
CA ALA A 7 -21.43 -24.46 2.41
C ALA A 7 -22.44 -24.58 3.56
N TYR A 8 -23.63 -23.98 3.40
CA TYR A 8 -24.71 -24.10 4.39
C TYR A 8 -25.21 -25.55 4.55
N LEU A 9 -25.46 -26.26 3.44
CA LEU A 9 -25.90 -27.66 3.45
C LEU A 9 -24.82 -28.61 3.98
N THR A 10 -23.55 -28.23 3.92
CA THR A 10 -22.48 -28.98 4.61
C THR A 10 -22.68 -28.98 6.13
N ARG A 11 -23.20 -27.88 6.70
CA ARG A 11 -23.51 -27.77 8.15
C ARG A 11 -24.89 -28.29 8.51
N HIS A 12 -25.84 -28.21 7.57
CA HIS A 12 -27.24 -28.62 7.77
C HIS A 12 -27.70 -29.62 6.70
N PRO A 13 -27.08 -30.82 6.60
CA PRO A 13 -27.38 -31.78 5.54
C PRO A 13 -28.85 -32.27 5.56
N GLN A 14 -29.49 -32.26 6.74
CA GLN A 14 -30.90 -32.60 6.90
C GLN A 14 -31.87 -31.65 6.19
N GLU A 15 -31.44 -30.45 5.80
CA GLU A 15 -32.28 -29.45 5.14
C GLU A 15 -32.22 -29.53 3.61
N GLN A 16 -31.48 -30.50 3.05
CA GLN A 16 -31.33 -30.66 1.60
C GLN A 16 -32.66 -30.82 0.87
N GLU A 17 -33.61 -31.58 1.43
CA GLU A 17 -34.94 -31.77 0.83
C GLU A 17 -35.77 -30.47 0.89
N ALA A 18 -35.73 -29.76 2.03
CA ALA A 18 -36.45 -28.51 2.21
C ALA A 18 -35.93 -27.39 1.29
N LEU A 19 -34.63 -27.40 0.98
CA LEU A 19 -33.97 -26.42 0.12
C LEU A 19 -33.86 -26.86 -1.36
N ALA A 20 -34.48 -27.98 -1.74
CA ALA A 20 -34.44 -28.46 -3.12
C ALA A 20 -35.06 -27.45 -4.12
N GLY A 21 -36.09 -26.71 -3.70
CA GLY A 21 -36.69 -25.64 -4.52
C GLY A 21 -35.71 -24.49 -4.78
N LEU A 22 -34.97 -24.07 -3.76
CA LEU A 22 -33.92 -23.06 -3.89
C LEU A 22 -32.77 -23.56 -4.78
N ALA A 23 -32.33 -24.81 -4.62
CA ALA A 23 -31.29 -25.39 -5.47
C ALA A 23 -31.72 -25.37 -6.95
N ALA A 24 -32.95 -25.77 -7.24
CA ALA A 24 -33.52 -25.71 -8.58
C ALA A 24 -33.62 -24.27 -9.11
N ALA A 25 -34.05 -23.31 -8.28
CA ALA A 25 -34.10 -21.90 -8.66
C ALA A 25 -32.71 -21.32 -8.99
N LEU A 26 -31.66 -21.80 -8.33
CA LEU A 26 -30.27 -21.43 -8.63
C LEU A 26 -29.71 -22.14 -9.88
N ASP A 27 -30.32 -23.25 -10.32
CA ASP A 27 -29.95 -23.98 -11.55
C ASP A 27 -30.67 -23.41 -12.79
N ASP A 28 -31.71 -22.59 -12.61
CA ASP A 28 -32.45 -21.93 -13.68
C ASP A 28 -31.69 -20.71 -14.24
N ASP A 29 -32.02 -20.30 -15.47
CA ASP A 29 -31.45 -19.12 -16.13
C ASP A 29 -32.07 -17.80 -15.60
N ALA A 30 -33.22 -17.86 -14.93
CA ALA A 30 -33.87 -16.70 -14.33
C ALA A 30 -33.09 -16.14 -13.13
N ASP A 31 -33.11 -14.82 -12.92
CA ASP A 31 -32.51 -14.20 -11.74
C ASP A 31 -33.25 -14.66 -10.46
N PRO A 32 -32.61 -15.43 -9.58
CA PRO A 32 -33.27 -16.00 -8.40
C PRO A 32 -33.56 -14.94 -7.34
N THR A 33 -33.07 -13.70 -7.48
CA THR A 33 -33.34 -12.59 -6.56
C THR A 33 -34.47 -11.68 -7.02
N SER A 34 -34.93 -11.84 -8.26
CA SER A 34 -36.02 -11.04 -8.80
C SER A 34 -37.37 -11.44 -8.21
N ARG A 35 -38.16 -10.45 -7.79
CA ARG A 35 -39.55 -10.64 -7.33
C ARG A 35 -40.48 -11.24 -8.39
N SER A 36 -40.07 -11.23 -9.66
CA SER A 36 -40.81 -11.85 -10.76
C SER A 36 -40.55 -13.34 -10.91
N THR A 37 -39.55 -13.88 -10.20
CA THR A 37 -39.13 -15.28 -10.30
C THR A 37 -40.04 -16.12 -9.42
N LEU A 38 -40.79 -17.03 -10.05
CA LEU A 38 -41.77 -17.90 -9.42
C LEU A 38 -41.36 -19.36 -9.61
N PRO A 39 -41.74 -20.28 -8.70
CA PRO A 39 -42.63 -20.09 -7.56
C PRO A 39 -41.98 -19.45 -6.32
N GLY A 40 -40.70 -19.09 -6.36
CA GLY A 40 -40.06 -18.37 -5.27
C GLY A 40 -38.74 -17.71 -5.64
N HIS A 41 -38.33 -16.77 -4.80
CA HIS A 41 -37.13 -15.94 -4.98
C HIS A 41 -36.41 -15.68 -3.66
N ILE A 42 -35.17 -15.26 -3.77
CA ILE A 42 -34.25 -15.04 -2.65
C ILE A 42 -34.55 -13.71 -1.96
N THR A 43 -34.55 -13.74 -0.62
CA THR A 43 -34.55 -12.58 0.26
C THR A 43 -33.42 -12.72 1.28
N CYS A 44 -33.15 -11.66 2.04
CA CYS A 44 -32.11 -11.67 3.06
C CYS A 44 -32.61 -11.10 4.38
N GLY A 45 -32.20 -11.71 5.48
CA GLY A 45 -32.48 -11.27 6.83
C GLY A 45 -31.22 -11.11 7.68
N ALA A 46 -31.33 -10.35 8.76
CA ALA A 46 -30.26 -10.09 9.69
C ALA A 46 -30.64 -10.46 11.11
N VAL A 47 -29.91 -11.40 11.69
CA VAL A 47 -30.03 -11.84 13.07
C VAL A 47 -29.05 -11.02 13.91
N VAL A 48 -29.47 -9.82 14.32
CA VAL A 48 -28.66 -8.92 15.15
C VAL A 48 -28.81 -9.31 16.61
N ILE A 49 -27.69 -9.63 17.26
CA ILE A 49 -27.59 -10.18 18.60
C ILE A 49 -26.92 -9.17 19.53
N ASP A 50 -27.51 -8.92 20.70
CA ASP A 50 -26.91 -8.09 21.75
C ASP A 50 -26.11 -8.88 22.79
N ARG A 51 -25.48 -8.17 23.74
CA ARG A 51 -24.69 -8.78 24.83
C ARG A 51 -25.51 -9.67 25.79
N ASP A 52 -26.84 -9.55 25.78
CA ASP A 52 -27.75 -10.30 26.64
C ASP A 52 -28.32 -11.55 25.93
N ARG A 53 -27.79 -11.90 24.74
CA ARG A 53 -28.25 -13.03 23.91
C ARG A 53 -29.70 -12.86 23.47
N ARG A 54 -30.06 -11.64 23.08
CA ARG A 54 -31.35 -11.32 22.46
C ARG A 54 -31.17 -10.95 21.00
N VAL A 55 -32.14 -11.33 20.18
CA VAL A 55 -32.20 -11.05 18.75
C VAL A 55 -33.19 -9.92 18.48
N LEU A 56 -32.76 -8.92 17.71
CA LEU A 56 -33.61 -7.84 17.25
C LEU A 56 -34.67 -8.35 16.28
N HIS A 57 -35.92 -8.05 16.57
CA HIS A 57 -37.07 -8.28 15.71
C HIS A 57 -37.82 -6.97 15.45
N VAL A 58 -38.35 -6.82 14.25
CA VAL A 58 -39.20 -5.71 13.81
C VAL A 58 -40.59 -6.20 13.43
N GLY A 59 -41.62 -5.42 13.75
CA GLY A 59 -43.01 -5.70 13.41
C GLY A 59 -43.35 -5.14 12.03
N HIS A 60 -43.33 -5.97 10.99
CA HIS A 60 -43.62 -5.50 9.61
C HIS A 60 -45.11 -5.24 9.41
N ARG A 61 -45.44 -4.06 8.89
CA ARG A 61 -46.84 -3.67 8.61
C ARG A 61 -47.46 -4.51 7.50
N THR A 62 -46.67 -4.83 6.48
CA THR A 62 -47.09 -5.63 5.31
C THR A 62 -47.42 -7.08 5.65
N SER A 63 -46.82 -7.62 6.71
CA SER A 63 -47.06 -8.98 7.19
C SER A 63 -48.15 -9.07 8.26
N GLY A 64 -48.89 -7.98 8.51
CA GLY A 64 -49.92 -7.91 9.54
C GLY A 64 -49.35 -7.76 10.97
N GLY A 65 -48.15 -7.19 11.11
CA GLY A 65 -47.49 -7.00 12.41
C GLY A 65 -46.75 -8.24 12.92
N LYS A 66 -46.37 -9.17 12.04
CA LYS A 66 -45.50 -10.29 12.46
C LYS A 66 -44.14 -9.74 12.86
N LEU A 67 -43.66 -10.16 14.03
CA LEU A 67 -42.30 -9.89 14.50
C LEU A 67 -41.33 -10.82 13.76
N LEU A 68 -40.46 -10.24 12.94
CA LEU A 68 -39.47 -10.92 12.11
C LEU A 68 -38.10 -10.28 12.32
N ALA A 69 -37.02 -10.99 11.98
CA ALA A 69 -35.71 -10.36 11.87
C ALA A 69 -35.75 -9.27 10.77
N PRO A 70 -35.02 -8.14 10.91
CA PRO A 70 -34.92 -7.15 9.85
C PRO A 70 -34.45 -7.77 8.54
N GLY A 71 -35.07 -7.43 7.41
CA GLY A 71 -34.78 -8.12 6.15
C GLY A 71 -35.66 -7.74 4.97
N GLY A 72 -35.29 -8.18 3.77
CA GLY A 72 -36.00 -7.83 2.56
C GLY A 72 -35.36 -8.32 1.26
N HIS A 73 -35.78 -7.71 0.15
CA HIS A 73 -35.32 -8.03 -1.19
C HIS A 73 -34.02 -7.32 -1.56
N THR A 74 -33.36 -7.87 -2.58
CA THR A 74 -32.21 -7.25 -3.24
C THR A 74 -32.63 -6.00 -4.03
N GLU A 75 -31.71 -5.05 -4.15
CA GLU A 75 -31.86 -3.81 -4.92
C GLU A 75 -30.70 -3.62 -5.90
N ALA A 76 -30.91 -2.72 -6.88
CA ALA A 76 -29.89 -2.38 -7.87
C ALA A 76 -28.69 -1.70 -7.19
N GLY A 77 -27.60 -2.44 -7.03
CA GLY A 77 -26.37 -1.97 -6.37
C GLY A 77 -25.89 -2.91 -5.26
N ASP A 78 -26.74 -3.81 -4.77
CA ASP A 78 -26.35 -4.83 -3.80
C ASP A 78 -25.34 -5.81 -4.43
N ARG A 79 -24.17 -5.97 -3.80
CA ARG A 79 -23.08 -6.80 -4.32
C ARG A 79 -23.14 -8.23 -3.78
N THR A 80 -23.62 -8.41 -2.56
CA THR A 80 -23.75 -9.70 -1.88
C THR A 80 -25.04 -9.77 -1.06
N LEU A 81 -25.52 -10.99 -0.77
CA LEU A 81 -26.68 -11.19 0.11
C LEU A 81 -26.44 -10.63 1.53
N LEU A 82 -25.19 -10.68 2.01
CA LEU A 82 -24.81 -10.10 3.28
C LEU A 82 -24.95 -8.57 3.27
N THR A 83 -24.58 -7.90 2.17
CA THR A 83 -24.78 -6.44 2.06
C THR A 83 -26.25 -6.04 2.04
N VAL A 84 -27.13 -6.89 1.49
CA VAL A 84 -28.59 -6.69 1.54
C VAL A 84 -29.07 -6.71 2.99
N ALA A 85 -28.65 -7.72 3.77
CA ALA A 85 -29.03 -7.85 5.17
C ALA A 85 -28.58 -6.63 6.00
N LEU A 86 -27.35 -6.13 5.80
CA LEU A 86 -26.85 -4.93 6.47
C LEU A 86 -27.64 -3.67 6.10
N ARG A 87 -27.93 -3.49 4.81
CA ARG A 87 -28.74 -2.37 4.33
C ARG A 87 -30.14 -2.37 4.95
N LYS A 88 -30.80 -3.53 4.97
CA LYS A 88 -32.14 -3.68 5.55
C LYS A 88 -32.16 -3.40 7.05
N VAL A 89 -31.15 -3.83 7.81
CA VAL A 89 -31.01 -3.44 9.23
C VAL A 89 -30.94 -1.92 9.37
N GLN A 90 -30.12 -1.26 8.57
CA GLN A 90 -29.97 0.19 8.63
C GLN A 90 -31.26 0.93 8.26
N GLU A 91 -31.91 0.53 7.18
CA GLU A 91 -33.18 1.13 6.74
C GLU A 91 -34.28 0.97 7.78
N GLU A 92 -34.47 -0.23 8.33
CA GLU A 92 -35.62 -0.55 9.17
C GLU A 92 -35.46 -0.12 10.63
N THR A 93 -34.21 0.00 11.10
CA THR A 93 -33.92 0.17 12.53
C THR A 93 -32.99 1.34 12.84
N GLY A 94 -32.32 1.90 11.83
CA GLY A 94 -31.31 2.94 11.98
C GLY A 94 -29.94 2.45 12.45
N ILE A 95 -29.76 1.16 12.78
CA ILE A 95 -28.47 0.59 13.19
C ILE A 95 -27.54 0.56 11.97
N ARG A 96 -26.42 1.28 12.05
CA ARG A 96 -25.47 1.37 10.94
C ARG A 96 -24.58 0.13 10.88
N PRO A 97 -24.06 -0.25 9.69
CA PRO A 97 -23.15 -1.39 9.58
C PRO A 97 -21.92 -1.32 10.50
N GLU A 98 -21.41 -0.11 10.78
CA GLU A 98 -20.29 0.14 11.69
C GLU A 98 -20.58 -0.19 13.16
N GLU A 99 -21.85 -0.35 13.52
CA GLU A 99 -22.32 -0.74 14.84
C GLU A 99 -22.51 -2.27 14.96
N LEU A 100 -22.17 -3.01 13.90
CA LEU A 100 -22.30 -4.46 13.81
C LEU A 100 -20.95 -5.14 13.60
N CYS A 101 -20.83 -6.35 14.15
CA CYS A 101 -19.67 -7.25 14.00
C CYS A 101 -20.11 -8.60 13.43
N MET A 102 -19.20 -9.25 12.70
CA MET A 102 -19.39 -10.65 12.30
C MET A 102 -19.27 -11.56 13.51
N THR A 103 -19.97 -12.70 13.47
CA THR A 103 -19.86 -13.74 14.50
C THR A 103 -18.73 -14.70 14.14
N PRO A 104 -17.85 -15.11 15.07
CA PRO A 104 -16.77 -16.06 14.78
C PRO A 104 -17.28 -17.43 14.28
N GLN A 105 -18.49 -17.81 14.66
CA GLN A 105 -19.11 -19.11 14.32
C GLN A 105 -19.55 -19.17 12.87
N PHE A 106 -20.09 -18.07 12.33
CA PHE A 106 -20.68 -18.05 10.99
C PHE A 106 -19.88 -17.21 10.00
N LEU A 107 -19.09 -16.24 10.46
CA LEU A 107 -18.42 -15.27 9.60
C LEU A 107 -19.41 -14.67 8.59
N SER A 108 -19.18 -14.90 7.29
CA SER A 108 -20.05 -14.44 6.20
C SER A 108 -21.09 -15.47 5.76
N ALA A 109 -21.16 -16.63 6.42
CA ALA A 109 -22.14 -17.66 6.13
C ALA A 109 -23.48 -17.35 6.83
N PRO A 110 -24.61 -17.74 6.23
CA PRO A 110 -25.89 -17.63 6.89
C PRO A 110 -25.99 -18.61 8.06
N ILE A 111 -26.64 -18.17 9.14
CA ILE A 111 -27.03 -19.04 10.27
C ILE A 111 -28.25 -19.89 9.90
N ASP A 112 -29.13 -19.38 9.04
CA ASP A 112 -30.39 -20.03 8.66
C ASP A 112 -30.74 -19.67 7.21
N ILE A 113 -31.27 -20.63 6.45
CA ILE A 113 -31.94 -20.39 5.18
C ILE A 113 -33.37 -20.89 5.35
N ASP A 114 -34.30 -19.95 5.49
CA ASP A 114 -35.71 -20.23 5.75
C ASP A 114 -36.52 -20.22 4.47
N VAL A 115 -37.44 -21.18 4.34
CA VAL A 115 -38.38 -21.23 3.22
C VAL A 115 -39.78 -20.99 3.78
N HIS A 116 -40.39 -19.87 3.39
CA HIS A 116 -41.73 -19.54 3.85
C HIS A 116 -42.63 -19.02 2.73
N ASP A 117 -43.91 -19.35 2.85
CA ASP A 117 -44.93 -18.92 1.90
C ASP A 117 -45.31 -17.46 2.14
N ILE A 118 -45.52 -16.76 1.02
CA ILE A 118 -46.03 -15.40 0.96
C ILE A 118 -47.44 -15.44 0.36
N ASP A 119 -48.39 -14.89 1.12
CA ASP A 119 -49.77 -14.76 0.67
C ASP A 119 -49.86 -13.89 -0.59
N PRO A 120 -50.79 -14.19 -1.51
CA PRO A 120 -50.94 -13.41 -2.74
C PRO A 120 -51.31 -11.96 -2.44
N ASN A 121 -50.62 -11.03 -3.09
CA ASN A 121 -50.90 -9.60 -2.99
C ASN A 121 -51.51 -9.09 -4.31
N THR A 122 -52.84 -9.06 -4.35
CA THR A 122 -53.60 -8.62 -5.53
C THR A 122 -53.35 -7.17 -5.90
N ALA A 123 -53.03 -6.29 -4.94
CA ALA A 123 -52.72 -4.89 -5.20
C ALA A 123 -51.36 -4.70 -5.90
N LYS A 124 -50.41 -5.62 -5.68
CA LYS A 124 -49.09 -5.63 -6.33
C LYS A 124 -49.02 -6.56 -7.54
N GLY A 125 -50.09 -7.33 -7.81
CA GLY A 125 -50.10 -8.34 -8.86
C GLY A 125 -49.21 -9.55 -8.56
N GLU A 126 -48.85 -9.77 -7.30
CA GLU A 126 -47.96 -10.85 -6.87
C GLU A 126 -48.82 -12.07 -6.48
N PRO A 127 -48.69 -13.22 -7.18
CA PRO A 127 -49.35 -14.46 -6.76
C PRO A 127 -48.75 -15.00 -5.47
N ALA A 128 -49.37 -16.05 -4.91
CA ALA A 128 -48.75 -16.79 -3.82
C ALA A 128 -47.41 -17.36 -4.30
N HIS A 129 -46.37 -17.17 -3.49
CA HIS A 129 -45.00 -17.56 -3.83
C HIS A 129 -44.21 -17.85 -2.55
N GLN A 130 -42.97 -18.27 -2.70
CA GLN A 130 -42.06 -18.56 -1.59
C GLN A 130 -40.92 -17.56 -1.53
N HIS A 131 -40.50 -17.23 -0.32
CA HIS A 131 -39.22 -16.60 -0.09
C HIS A 131 -38.21 -17.64 0.37
N TYR A 132 -37.01 -17.57 -0.23
CA TYR A 132 -35.81 -18.24 0.25
C TYR A 132 -34.97 -17.21 1.02
N ASP A 133 -35.16 -17.14 2.33
CA ASP A 133 -34.63 -16.08 3.19
C ASP A 133 -33.27 -16.47 3.79
N PHE A 134 -32.20 -15.88 3.27
CA PHE A 134 -30.83 -16.08 3.76
C PHE A 134 -30.58 -15.16 4.96
N ARG A 135 -30.44 -15.75 6.15
CA ARG A 135 -30.30 -15.00 7.40
C ARG A 135 -28.85 -15.01 7.90
N PHE A 136 -28.27 -13.83 8.08
CA PHE A 136 -26.89 -13.65 8.54
C PHE A 136 -26.85 -13.19 9.99
N ALA A 137 -25.96 -13.76 10.81
CA ALA A 137 -25.82 -13.42 12.22
C ALA A 137 -24.76 -12.35 12.44
N PHE A 138 -25.13 -11.32 13.22
CA PHE A 138 -24.26 -10.22 13.59
C PHE A 138 -24.34 -9.96 15.09
N TYR A 139 -23.23 -9.56 15.71
CA TYR A 139 -23.25 -8.96 17.04
C TYR A 139 -23.36 -7.45 16.96
N LEU A 140 -23.94 -6.83 17.99
CA LEU A 140 -23.70 -5.41 18.25
C LEU A 140 -22.25 -5.19 18.67
N ALA A 141 -21.60 -4.22 18.04
CA ALA A 141 -20.26 -3.79 18.42
C ALA A 141 -20.26 -3.17 19.83
N ALA A 142 -21.26 -2.32 20.11
CA ALA A 142 -21.44 -1.67 21.39
C ALA A 142 -21.91 -2.65 22.50
N GLU A 143 -21.67 -2.30 23.76
CA GLU A 143 -22.15 -3.09 24.90
C GLU A 143 -23.66 -2.99 25.08
N GLN A 144 -24.26 -1.87 24.68
CA GLN A 144 -25.70 -1.61 24.82
C GLN A 144 -26.33 -1.37 23.45
N PRO A 145 -27.59 -1.83 23.25
CA PRO A 145 -28.33 -1.51 22.04
C PRO A 145 -28.43 0.00 21.80
N PRO A 146 -28.13 0.48 20.57
CA PRO A 146 -28.30 1.89 20.24
C PRO A 146 -29.80 2.24 20.21
N PRO A 147 -30.14 3.54 20.32
CA PRO A 147 -31.50 3.99 20.06
C PRO A 147 -31.93 3.62 18.63
N LEU A 148 -33.09 2.97 18.50
CA LEU A 148 -33.62 2.56 17.19
C LEU A 148 -34.39 3.72 16.55
N ALA A 149 -34.12 3.97 15.27
CA ALA A 149 -34.88 4.88 14.44
C ALA A 149 -35.65 4.05 13.40
N LEU A 150 -36.90 3.70 13.73
CA LEU A 150 -37.71 2.81 12.91
C LEU A 150 -38.20 3.52 11.64
N GLN A 151 -38.18 2.81 10.52
CA GLN A 151 -38.82 3.28 9.30
C GLN A 151 -40.34 3.13 9.42
N ASP A 152 -41.03 4.23 9.72
CA ASP A 152 -42.46 4.22 10.04
C ASP A 152 -43.35 3.63 8.93
N GLU A 153 -42.93 3.71 7.66
CA GLU A 153 -43.66 3.14 6.52
C GLU A 153 -43.70 1.61 6.52
N GLU A 154 -42.65 0.95 6.98
CA GLU A 154 -42.49 -0.51 6.91
C GLU A 154 -42.62 -1.17 8.29
N VAL A 155 -42.08 -0.53 9.33
CA VAL A 155 -41.92 -1.07 10.67
C VAL A 155 -42.88 -0.38 11.64
N SER A 156 -43.53 -1.17 12.49
CA SER A 156 -44.49 -0.69 13.48
C SER A 156 -43.98 -0.73 14.92
N GLU A 157 -43.05 -1.64 15.21
CA GLU A 157 -42.42 -1.80 16.52
C GLU A 157 -41.09 -2.55 16.36
N ALA A 158 -40.24 -2.51 17.39
CA ALA A 158 -39.04 -3.34 17.49
C ALA A 158 -38.91 -3.96 18.89
N ARG A 159 -38.45 -5.20 18.95
CA ARG A 159 -38.29 -5.97 20.20
C ARG A 159 -37.01 -6.80 20.18
N TRP A 160 -36.33 -6.83 21.31
CA TRP A 160 -35.21 -7.75 21.56
C TRP A 160 -35.76 -9.01 22.23
N LEU A 161 -35.67 -10.15 21.55
CA LEU A 161 -36.19 -11.43 22.05
C LEU A 161 -35.05 -12.38 22.43
N PRO A 162 -35.05 -12.99 23.63
CA PRO A 162 -34.13 -14.07 23.95
C PRO A 162 -34.18 -15.19 22.89
N TYR A 163 -33.09 -15.95 22.72
CA TYR A 163 -33.04 -17.03 21.72
C TYR A 163 -34.22 -18.00 21.80
N ALA A 164 -34.62 -18.41 23.00
CA ALA A 164 -35.75 -19.30 23.23
C ALA A 164 -37.11 -18.73 22.82
N ASP A 165 -37.24 -17.40 22.72
CA ASP A 165 -38.47 -16.70 22.36
C ASP A 165 -38.53 -16.31 20.87
N VAL A 166 -37.47 -16.62 20.11
CA VAL A 166 -37.44 -16.41 18.65
C VAL A 166 -38.50 -17.29 17.99
N ARG A 167 -39.36 -16.65 17.17
CA ARG A 167 -40.59 -17.29 16.66
C ARG A 167 -40.37 -18.23 15.49
N SER A 168 -39.29 -18.04 14.72
CA SER A 168 -38.93 -18.99 13.66
C SER A 168 -38.37 -20.26 14.32
N PRO A 169 -38.99 -21.44 14.13
CA PRO A 169 -38.55 -22.66 14.79
C PRO A 169 -37.14 -23.10 14.37
N THR A 170 -36.81 -22.95 13.09
CA THR A 170 -35.49 -23.31 12.53
C THR A 170 -34.41 -22.40 13.09
N LEU A 171 -34.63 -21.09 13.07
CA LEU A 171 -33.70 -20.11 13.61
C LEU A 171 -33.52 -20.26 15.13
N CYS A 172 -34.61 -20.44 15.88
CA CYS A 172 -34.56 -20.66 17.33
C CYS A 172 -33.70 -21.89 17.68
N ALA A 173 -33.92 -23.02 17.00
CA ALA A 173 -33.13 -24.24 17.22
C ALA A 173 -31.64 -24.02 16.92
N LYS A 174 -31.31 -23.28 15.85
CA LYS A 174 -29.93 -22.99 15.45
C LYS A 174 -29.23 -22.01 16.38
N LEU A 175 -29.95 -20.99 16.87
CA LEU A 175 -29.44 -20.07 17.89
C LEU A 175 -29.12 -20.80 19.19
N LEU A 176 -30.02 -21.66 19.68
CA LEU A 176 -29.80 -22.44 20.89
C LEU A 176 -28.66 -23.45 20.75
N LEU A 177 -28.48 -24.04 19.57
CA LEU A 177 -27.35 -24.91 19.29
C LEU A 177 -26.04 -24.11 19.27
N ALA A 178 -26.00 -23.02 18.50
CA ALA A 178 -24.82 -22.17 18.34
C ALA A 178 -24.43 -21.44 19.64
N GLU A 179 -25.37 -21.20 20.56
CA GLU A 179 -25.08 -20.70 21.91
C GLU A 179 -24.11 -21.63 22.65
N GLY A 180 -24.25 -22.96 22.47
CA GLY A 180 -23.31 -23.95 23.00
C GLY A 180 -21.91 -23.88 22.39
N ASP A 181 -21.80 -23.32 21.17
CA ASP A 181 -20.57 -23.13 20.41
C ASP A 181 -20.03 -21.68 20.51
N GLY A 182 -20.51 -20.91 21.49
CA GLY A 182 -20.03 -19.56 21.79
C GLY A 182 -20.74 -18.42 21.05
N LEU A 183 -21.95 -18.65 20.51
CA LEU A 183 -22.80 -17.57 20.00
C LEU A 183 -23.45 -16.77 21.16
N ASP A 184 -22.63 -16.15 22.00
CA ASP A 184 -22.99 -15.62 23.31
C ASP A 184 -23.22 -14.10 23.37
N GLY A 185 -23.17 -13.43 22.22
CA GLY A 185 -23.33 -11.97 22.14
C GLY A 185 -22.03 -11.20 22.34
N GLN A 186 -20.88 -11.86 22.54
CA GLN A 186 -19.60 -11.18 22.74
C GLN A 186 -18.81 -11.15 21.41
N PRO A 187 -18.52 -9.96 20.85
CA PRO A 187 -17.60 -9.84 19.72
C PRO A 187 -16.20 -10.33 20.10
N GLU A 188 -15.68 -11.25 19.30
CA GLU A 188 -14.31 -11.76 19.41
C GLU A 188 -13.56 -11.52 18.11
N PRO A 189 -12.21 -11.49 18.15
CA PRO A 189 -11.45 -11.24 16.94
C PRO A 189 -11.71 -12.27 15.83
N VAL A 190 -12.11 -11.77 14.65
CA VAL A 190 -12.41 -12.58 13.45
C VAL A 190 -11.41 -12.34 12.32
N GLY A 191 -10.26 -11.77 12.65
CA GLY A 191 -9.16 -11.51 11.72
C GLY A 191 -7.86 -11.29 12.48
N ALA A 192 -6.75 -11.28 11.75
CA ALA A 192 -5.43 -11.11 12.33
C ALA A 192 -4.53 -10.27 11.42
N SER A 193 -3.74 -9.39 12.05
CA SER A 193 -2.75 -8.57 11.34
C SER A 193 -1.40 -8.59 12.04
N ALA A 194 -0.32 -8.38 11.28
CA ALA A 194 1.04 -8.34 11.78
C ALA A 194 1.52 -6.90 11.94
N LEU A 195 1.90 -6.54 13.16
CA LEU A 195 2.75 -5.40 13.44
C LEU A 195 4.21 -5.87 13.34
N ILE A 196 4.82 -5.61 12.19
CA ILE A 196 6.17 -6.06 11.88
C ILE A 196 7.14 -4.90 12.09
N HIS A 197 8.20 -5.14 12.88
CA HIS A 197 9.26 -4.17 13.14
C HIS A 197 10.65 -4.76 12.87
N ASP A 198 11.62 -3.92 12.54
CA ASP A 198 13.01 -4.34 12.29
C ASP A 198 13.85 -4.45 13.58
N GLY A 199 13.40 -3.81 14.65
CA GLY A 199 14.14 -3.68 15.92
C GLY A 199 15.07 -2.46 15.98
N HIS A 200 15.13 -1.67 14.91
CA HIS A 200 15.85 -0.40 14.79
C HIS A 200 14.90 0.82 14.76
N GLY A 201 13.62 0.60 15.06
CA GLY A 201 12.60 1.64 15.18
C GLY A 201 11.81 1.87 13.90
N GLN A 202 11.87 0.95 12.94
CA GLN A 202 11.04 1.00 11.73
C GLN A 202 9.93 -0.06 11.79
N TYR A 203 8.81 0.26 11.15
CA TYR A 203 7.61 -0.56 11.05
C TYR A 203 7.25 -0.78 9.60
N LEU A 204 6.92 -2.02 9.24
CA LEU A 204 6.58 -2.39 7.88
C LEU A 204 5.10 -2.16 7.64
N LEU A 205 4.78 -1.37 6.62
CA LEU A 205 3.41 -1.11 6.19
C LEU A 205 3.28 -1.37 4.70
N HIS A 206 2.11 -1.85 4.28
CA HIS A 206 1.75 -1.89 2.87
C HIS A 206 0.77 -0.77 2.51
N LEU A 207 0.88 -0.22 1.30
CA LEU A 207 -0.12 0.64 0.70
C LEU A 207 -1.16 -0.25 0.03
N ARG A 208 -2.41 -0.18 0.49
CA ARG A 208 -3.52 -0.96 -0.06
C ARG A 208 -3.88 -0.52 -1.48
N ASP A 209 -4.47 -1.43 -2.25
CA ASP A 209 -5.03 -1.13 -3.57
C ASP A 209 -6.06 0.01 -3.53
N GLN A 210 -6.25 0.68 -4.66
CA GLN A 210 -7.31 1.68 -4.82
C GLN A 210 -8.57 1.01 -5.43
N ARG A 211 -9.26 0.18 -4.63
CA ARG A 211 -10.48 -0.53 -5.05
C ARG A 211 -11.63 -0.35 -4.07
N ASP A 212 -12.84 -0.20 -4.56
CA ASP A 212 -14.02 0.07 -3.72
C ASP A 212 -14.51 -1.15 -2.92
N ASP A 213 -13.96 -2.34 -3.18
CA ASP A 213 -14.35 -3.59 -2.54
C ASP A 213 -13.49 -3.99 -1.34
N ILE A 214 -12.52 -3.16 -0.96
CA ILE A 214 -11.63 -3.41 0.18
C ILE A 214 -11.76 -2.32 1.24
N ALA A 215 -11.38 -2.66 2.48
CA ALA A 215 -11.27 -1.68 3.55
C ALA A 215 -10.19 -0.63 3.24
N ALA A 216 -10.50 0.64 3.53
CA ALA A 216 -9.57 1.78 3.46
C ALA A 216 -8.69 1.82 2.19
N PRO A 217 -9.27 1.86 0.98
CA PRO A 217 -8.50 1.82 -0.27
C PRO A 217 -7.52 2.99 -0.38
N GLY A 218 -6.30 2.72 -0.84
CA GLY A 218 -5.20 3.69 -0.93
C GLY A 218 -4.72 4.23 0.43
N ALA A 219 -4.94 3.51 1.52
CA ALA A 219 -4.33 3.79 2.82
C ALA A 219 -3.16 2.85 3.08
N PHE A 220 -2.23 3.27 3.94
CA PHE A 220 -1.26 2.37 4.55
C PHE A 220 -1.92 1.57 5.67
N SER A 221 -1.61 0.28 5.74
CA SER A 221 -2.07 -0.62 6.82
C SER A 221 -1.01 -1.65 7.19
N LEU A 222 -1.30 -2.36 8.28
CA LEU A 222 -0.64 -3.62 8.61
C LEU A 222 -1.03 -4.69 7.60
N LEU A 223 -0.15 -5.68 7.41
CA LEU A 223 -0.44 -6.89 6.63
C LEU A 223 -1.35 -7.84 7.41
N GLY A 224 -2.21 -8.56 6.70
CA GLY A 224 -3.13 -9.54 7.28
C GLY A 224 -4.58 -9.35 6.85
N GLY A 225 -5.46 -10.23 7.34
CA GLY A 225 -6.82 -10.31 6.87
C GLY A 225 -7.77 -11.10 7.76
N GLY A 226 -8.91 -11.47 7.18
CA GLY A 226 -10.03 -12.10 7.87
C GLY A 226 -9.81 -13.59 8.09
N ARG A 227 -10.44 -14.13 9.13
CA ARG A 227 -10.47 -15.57 9.37
C ARG A 227 -11.26 -16.27 8.25
N GLU A 228 -10.78 -17.42 7.83
CA GLU A 228 -11.51 -18.34 6.94
C GLU A 228 -11.95 -19.63 7.66
N GLU A 229 -12.88 -20.37 7.09
CA GLU A 229 -13.45 -21.61 7.68
C GLU A 229 -12.37 -22.69 7.92
N GLY A 230 -11.27 -22.67 7.16
CA GLY A 230 -10.11 -23.57 7.34
C GLY A 230 -9.14 -23.17 8.45
N ASP A 231 -9.29 -21.98 9.04
CA ASP A 231 -8.38 -21.48 10.06
C ASP A 231 -8.74 -22.00 11.45
N THR A 232 -7.82 -22.77 12.04
CA THR A 232 -8.01 -23.33 13.40
C THR A 232 -7.75 -22.30 14.51
N CYS A 233 -7.00 -21.24 14.22
CA CYS A 233 -6.71 -20.15 15.14
C CYS A 233 -6.24 -18.89 14.39
N LEU A 234 -6.27 -17.73 15.06
CA LEU A 234 -5.87 -16.44 14.47
C LEU A 234 -4.39 -16.37 14.08
N ALA A 235 -3.53 -17.15 14.75
CA ALA A 235 -2.12 -17.25 14.36
C ALA A 235 -1.94 -18.06 13.06
N GLN A 236 -2.87 -18.96 12.71
CA GLN A 236 -2.90 -19.62 11.41
C GLN A 236 -3.46 -18.68 10.35
N THR A 237 -4.55 -17.95 10.65
CA THR A 237 -5.10 -16.88 9.80
C THR A 237 -3.99 -15.93 9.37
N LEU A 238 -3.24 -15.37 10.32
CA LEU A 238 -2.18 -14.43 10.00
C LEU A 238 -1.09 -15.04 9.09
N ARG A 239 -0.69 -16.29 9.33
CA ARG A 239 0.34 -16.93 8.51
C ARG A 239 -0.14 -17.19 7.08
N ARG A 240 -1.41 -17.57 6.91
CA ARG A 240 -2.04 -17.73 5.59
C ARG A 240 -2.04 -16.40 4.85
N GLU A 241 -2.56 -15.36 5.49
CA GLU A 241 -2.64 -14.00 4.92
C GLU A 241 -1.25 -13.47 4.53
N LEU A 242 -0.24 -13.61 5.39
CA LEU A 242 1.13 -13.21 5.04
C LEU A 242 1.70 -14.01 3.85
N ALA A 243 1.37 -15.31 3.74
CA ALA A 243 1.81 -16.13 2.62
C ALA A 243 1.09 -15.80 1.31
N GLU A 244 -0.14 -15.29 1.39
CA GLU A 244 -0.95 -14.84 0.25
C GLU A 244 -0.54 -13.44 -0.21
N GLU A 245 -0.46 -12.47 0.70
CA GLU A 245 -0.16 -11.06 0.41
C GLU A 245 1.32 -10.84 0.03
N VAL A 246 2.25 -11.47 0.78
CA VAL A 246 3.70 -11.22 0.68
C VAL A 246 4.53 -12.50 0.84
N PRO A 247 4.42 -13.46 -0.09
CA PRO A 247 5.18 -14.69 -0.04
C PRO A 247 6.69 -14.42 0.10
N GLY A 248 7.29 -15.00 1.15
CA GLY A 248 8.71 -14.81 1.48
C GLY A 248 8.95 -13.97 2.73
N ILE A 249 7.94 -13.26 3.23
CA ILE A 249 8.03 -12.68 4.57
C ILE A 249 7.87 -13.77 5.63
N ALA A 250 8.77 -13.80 6.61
CA ALA A 250 8.70 -14.73 7.73
C ALA A 250 9.12 -14.02 9.02
N PRO A 251 8.23 -13.23 9.63
CA PRO A 251 8.53 -12.57 10.90
C PRO A 251 8.81 -13.60 11.99
N ALA A 252 9.91 -13.41 12.72
CA ALA A 252 10.20 -14.14 13.93
C ALA A 252 9.27 -13.70 15.05
N GLU A 253 8.98 -14.61 15.98
CA GLU A 253 8.33 -14.29 17.26
C GLU A 253 6.95 -13.63 17.14
N LEU A 254 6.12 -14.07 16.18
CA LEU A 254 4.72 -13.64 16.09
C LEU A 254 3.97 -13.95 17.40
N THR A 255 3.77 -12.91 18.21
CA THR A 255 3.16 -12.99 19.55
C THR A 255 1.94 -12.07 19.64
N PRO A 256 0.83 -12.50 20.28
CA PRO A 256 -0.33 -11.64 20.48
C PRO A 256 0.09 -10.35 21.21
N TYR A 257 -0.21 -9.20 20.60
CA TYR A 257 0.18 -7.88 21.12
C TYR A 257 -1.03 -7.09 21.62
N ALA A 258 -2.06 -6.94 20.79
CA ALA A 258 -3.24 -6.15 21.10
C ALA A 258 -4.45 -6.61 20.29
N VAL A 259 -5.65 -6.21 20.70
CA VAL A 259 -6.85 -6.26 19.85
C VAL A 259 -7.11 -4.84 19.37
N ALA A 260 -7.28 -4.68 18.05
CA ALA A 260 -7.62 -3.41 17.42
C ALA A 260 -8.97 -3.53 16.69
N GLN A 261 -9.62 -2.39 16.42
CA GLN A 261 -10.82 -2.39 15.61
C GLN A 261 -10.44 -2.20 14.13
N ALA A 262 -11.12 -2.93 13.24
CA ALA A 262 -11.00 -2.75 11.81
C ALA A 262 -12.39 -2.65 11.19
N THR A 263 -12.56 -1.73 10.24
CA THR A 263 -13.80 -1.58 9.49
C THR A 263 -13.62 -2.16 8.09
N GLY A 264 -14.42 -3.17 7.76
CA GLY A 264 -14.42 -3.83 6.45
C GLY A 264 -15.08 -2.99 5.35
N ALA A 265 -14.99 -3.44 4.09
CA ALA A 265 -15.59 -2.75 2.94
C ALA A 265 -17.12 -2.61 3.04
N GLY A 266 -17.80 -3.55 3.72
CA GLY A 266 -19.24 -3.49 3.99
C GLY A 266 -19.63 -2.58 5.16
N GLY A 267 -18.68 -1.83 5.73
CA GLY A 267 -18.89 -0.98 6.90
C GLY A 267 -18.92 -1.73 8.23
N LEU A 268 -18.92 -3.06 8.24
CA LEU A 268 -18.83 -3.88 9.45
C LEU A 268 -17.55 -3.57 10.23
N THR A 269 -17.71 -3.36 11.54
CA THR A 269 -16.58 -3.25 12.45
C THR A 269 -16.26 -4.63 13.02
N ALA A 270 -15.00 -5.03 13.04
CA ALA A 270 -14.57 -6.29 13.59
C ALA A 270 -13.34 -6.08 14.47
N PRO A 271 -13.32 -6.63 15.69
CA PRO A 271 -12.06 -6.77 16.41
C PRO A 271 -11.12 -7.67 15.60
N ILE A 272 -9.85 -7.29 15.56
CA ILE A 272 -8.77 -8.07 14.95
C ILE A 272 -7.64 -8.26 15.94
N GLN A 273 -7.05 -9.45 15.93
CA GLN A 273 -5.89 -9.75 16.76
C GLN A 273 -4.63 -9.23 16.06
N ILE A 274 -3.94 -8.30 16.70
CA ILE A 274 -2.62 -7.85 16.28
C ILE A 274 -1.57 -8.77 16.87
N PHE A 275 -0.69 -9.29 16.02
CA PHE A 275 0.52 -9.98 16.43
C PHE A 275 1.73 -9.08 16.18
N ALA A 276 2.60 -8.92 17.16
CA ALA A 276 3.89 -8.29 16.96
C ALA A 276 4.91 -9.34 16.52
N GLY A 277 5.78 -8.99 15.57
CA GLY A 277 6.86 -9.86 15.11
C GLY A 277 8.03 -9.06 14.56
N ARG A 278 9.20 -9.70 14.54
CA ARG A 278 10.44 -9.08 14.06
C ARG A 278 10.83 -9.61 12.69
N TRP A 279 11.14 -8.70 11.77
CA TRP A 279 11.71 -9.03 10.47
C TRP A 279 12.58 -7.86 10.01
N ASP A 280 13.80 -8.12 9.54
CA ASP A 280 14.79 -7.10 9.16
C ASP A 280 15.24 -7.24 7.69
N GLY A 281 14.42 -7.91 6.87
CA GLY A 281 14.68 -8.07 5.45
C GLY A 281 14.39 -6.82 4.62
N ASP A 282 14.70 -6.93 3.32
CA ASP A 282 14.47 -5.87 2.33
C ASP A 282 13.07 -5.99 1.72
N PRO A 283 12.16 -5.03 1.94
CA PRO A 283 10.80 -5.09 1.40
C PRO A 283 10.77 -4.96 -0.12
N ASP A 284 11.78 -4.32 -0.74
CA ASP A 284 11.86 -4.18 -2.20
C ASP A 284 12.24 -5.52 -2.87
N ALA A 285 12.71 -6.50 -2.10
CA ALA A 285 13.06 -7.85 -2.59
C ALA A 285 11.92 -8.87 -2.44
N ILE A 286 10.78 -8.47 -1.88
CA ILE A 286 9.62 -9.35 -1.64
C ILE A 286 8.59 -9.17 -2.76
N ASP A 287 8.00 -10.29 -3.21
CA ASP A 287 6.88 -10.29 -4.14
C ASP A 287 5.59 -9.87 -3.41
N LEU A 288 5.19 -8.61 -3.58
CA LEU A 288 3.91 -8.11 -3.06
C LEU A 288 2.80 -8.50 -4.04
N ARG A 289 1.90 -9.39 -3.61
CA ARG A 289 0.78 -9.88 -4.43
C ARG A 289 -0.50 -9.09 -4.22
N GLU A 290 -0.68 -8.53 -3.02
CA GLU A 290 -1.83 -7.70 -2.67
C GLU A 290 -1.37 -6.36 -2.08
N GLY A 291 -1.85 -5.26 -2.66
CA GLY A 291 -1.35 -3.92 -2.39
C GLY A 291 -0.36 -3.39 -3.43
N VAL A 292 0.03 -2.13 -3.26
CA VAL A 292 0.76 -1.33 -4.26
C VAL A 292 2.23 -1.12 -3.87
N LEU A 293 2.52 -1.05 -2.57
CA LEU A 293 3.85 -0.75 -2.04
C LEU A 293 4.01 -1.41 -0.68
N LEU A 294 5.19 -1.98 -0.41
CA LEU A 294 5.58 -2.46 0.92
C LEU A 294 6.82 -1.69 1.36
N ARG A 295 6.80 -1.05 2.55
CA ARG A 295 7.92 -0.18 2.96
C ARG A 295 8.07 -0.02 4.46
N TRP A 296 9.31 0.24 4.88
CA TRP A 296 9.68 0.62 6.24
C TRP A 296 9.39 2.09 6.52
N PHE A 297 8.77 2.36 7.67
CA PHE A 297 8.47 3.71 8.16
C PHE A 297 8.86 3.87 9.62
N THR A 298 9.37 5.05 9.99
CA THR A 298 9.58 5.40 11.40
C THR A 298 8.31 6.04 11.99
N PRO A 299 8.08 5.97 13.31
CA PRO A 299 6.93 6.61 13.94
C PRO A 299 6.75 8.10 13.60
N GLU A 300 7.83 8.84 13.40
CA GLU A 300 7.81 10.29 13.11
C GLU A 300 7.25 10.64 11.73
N VAL A 301 7.27 9.69 10.78
CA VAL A 301 6.72 9.92 9.44
C VAL A 301 5.27 9.48 9.30
N LEU A 302 4.73 8.75 10.29
CA LEU A 302 3.36 8.21 10.22
C LEU A 302 2.31 9.32 10.10
N ASP A 303 2.49 10.46 10.77
CA ASP A 303 1.60 11.64 10.66
C ASP A 303 1.46 12.18 9.22
N ARG A 304 2.37 11.80 8.31
CA ARG A 304 2.38 12.22 6.90
C ARG A 304 1.76 11.19 5.97
N LEU A 305 1.42 10.01 6.47
CA LEU A 305 0.82 8.93 5.70
C LEU A 305 -0.70 8.95 5.86
N ARG A 306 -1.40 8.40 4.88
CA ARG A 306 -2.82 8.10 5.03
C ARG A 306 -2.96 6.75 5.71
N LEU A 307 -3.21 6.72 7.02
CA LEU A 307 -3.43 5.50 7.81
C LEU A 307 -4.62 5.66 8.77
N SER A 308 -5.16 4.56 9.29
CA SER A 308 -6.22 4.64 10.30
C SER A 308 -5.68 5.17 11.64
N PRO A 309 -6.47 5.95 12.40
CA PRO A 309 -6.08 6.40 13.74
C PRO A 309 -5.66 5.25 14.67
N ASP A 310 -6.38 4.12 14.61
CA ASP A 310 -6.09 2.94 15.42
C ASP A 310 -4.73 2.32 15.09
N THR A 311 -4.39 2.21 13.80
CA THR A 311 -3.05 1.74 13.37
C THR A 311 -1.97 2.71 13.82
N HIS A 312 -2.24 4.01 13.74
CA HIS A 312 -1.32 5.06 14.16
C HIS A 312 -1.01 4.93 15.65
N GLU A 313 -2.04 4.91 16.50
CA GLU A 313 -1.90 4.77 17.95
C GLU A 313 -1.21 3.46 18.33
N LEU A 314 -1.56 2.36 17.67
CA LEU A 314 -0.98 1.04 17.90
C LEU A 314 0.53 1.02 17.67
N ILE A 315 1.02 1.61 16.58
CA ILE A 315 2.47 1.66 16.28
C ILE A 315 3.20 2.56 17.26
N HIS A 316 2.66 3.75 17.57
CA HIS A 316 3.27 4.65 18.56
C HIS A 316 3.34 4.02 19.95
N ARG A 317 2.28 3.32 20.37
CA ARG A 317 2.25 2.57 21.64
C ARG A 317 3.31 1.47 21.66
N HIS A 318 3.45 0.72 20.57
CA HIS A 318 4.47 -0.32 20.46
C HIS A 318 5.88 0.27 20.51
N ALA A 319 6.14 1.37 19.78
CA ALA A 319 7.43 2.06 19.75
C ALA A 319 7.83 2.62 21.12
N ALA A 320 6.88 3.17 21.87
CA ALA A 320 7.13 3.66 23.23
C ALA A 320 7.52 2.52 24.20
N GLN A 321 7.01 1.31 23.99
CA GLN A 321 7.33 0.12 24.79
C GLN A 321 8.64 -0.54 24.35
N HIS A 322 9.03 -0.36 23.09
CA HIS A 322 10.21 -0.98 22.47
C HIS A 322 11.12 0.09 21.85
N PRO A 323 11.77 0.93 22.68
CA PRO A 323 12.68 1.94 22.19
C PRO A 323 13.85 1.27 21.44
N PRO A 324 14.31 1.84 20.32
CA PRO A 324 15.37 1.25 19.53
C PRO A 324 16.68 1.20 20.34
N THR A 325 17.41 0.09 20.22
CA THR A 325 18.67 -0.14 20.97
C THR A 325 19.83 0.73 20.48
N SER A 326 19.65 1.46 19.40
CA SER A 326 20.53 2.49 18.84
C SER A 326 19.67 3.51 18.10
N PRO A 327 20.08 4.80 17.99
CA PRO A 327 19.34 5.75 17.17
C PRO A 327 19.18 5.16 15.76
N PRO A 328 18.04 5.39 15.08
CA PRO A 328 17.86 4.88 13.73
C PRO A 328 19.08 5.31 12.92
N GLY A 329 19.84 4.34 12.41
CA GLY A 329 20.86 4.64 11.42
C GLY A 329 20.16 5.46 10.35
N GLU A 330 20.79 6.56 9.90
CA GLU A 330 20.25 7.35 8.79
C GLU A 330 19.68 6.38 7.76
N PRO A 331 18.43 6.58 7.29
CA PRO A 331 17.75 5.61 6.47
C PRO A 331 18.73 5.18 5.40
N VAL A 332 19.10 3.89 5.43
CA VAL A 332 19.90 3.32 4.36
C VAL A 332 19.01 3.43 3.15
N ARG A 333 19.13 4.55 2.43
CA ARG A 333 18.65 4.67 1.08
C ARG A 333 19.45 3.63 0.34
N SER A 334 18.88 2.43 0.17
CA SER A 334 19.28 1.50 -0.86
C SER A 334 19.03 2.21 -2.19
N HIS A 335 19.93 3.11 -2.57
CA HIS A 335 20.13 3.46 -3.96
C HIS A 335 20.79 2.25 -4.64
N ARG A 336 20.10 1.10 -4.71
CA ARG A 336 20.37 0.11 -5.75
C ARG A 336 19.59 0.54 -6.98
N GLY A 337 20.08 1.63 -7.58
CA GLY A 337 20.01 1.75 -9.03
C GLY A 337 21.07 0.80 -9.59
N GLU A 338 20.82 -0.51 -9.57
CA GLU A 338 21.62 -1.41 -10.39
C GLU A 338 21.13 -1.19 -11.82
N ALA A 339 21.91 -0.39 -12.55
CA ALA A 339 21.68 -0.20 -13.97
C ALA A 339 21.76 -1.57 -14.68
N PRO A 340 21.07 -1.75 -15.84
CA PRO A 340 20.98 -3.04 -16.51
C PRO A 340 22.34 -3.73 -16.68
N GLU A 341 22.33 -5.06 -16.73
CA GLU A 341 23.53 -5.86 -16.96
C GLU A 341 24.30 -5.35 -18.20
N GLY A 342 25.59 -5.09 -18.03
CA GLY A 342 26.43 -4.42 -19.03
C GLY A 342 26.55 -2.89 -18.89
N THR A 343 25.91 -2.28 -17.87
CA THR A 343 26.12 -0.85 -17.58
C THR A 343 27.46 -0.62 -16.89
N GLU A 344 28.29 0.25 -17.47
CA GLU A 344 29.53 0.71 -16.87
C GLU A 344 29.35 2.05 -16.16
N LEU A 345 30.09 2.25 -15.05
CA LEU A 345 30.15 3.54 -14.37
C LEU A 345 31.20 4.42 -15.03
N HIS A 346 30.81 5.63 -15.43
CA HIS A 346 31.71 6.59 -16.06
C HIS A 346 32.26 7.57 -15.02
N ILE A 347 33.57 7.81 -15.04
CA ILE A 347 34.18 8.84 -14.20
C ILE A 347 33.89 10.21 -14.82
N VAL A 348 33.28 11.11 -14.05
CA VAL A 348 33.01 12.49 -14.49
C VAL A 348 34.19 13.38 -14.10
N GLY A 349 34.79 14.03 -15.09
CA GLY A 349 35.74 15.13 -14.86
C GLY A 349 35.20 16.44 -15.39
N VAL A 350 35.60 17.54 -14.76
CA VAL A 350 35.18 18.90 -15.13
C VAL A 350 36.38 19.72 -15.54
N HIS A 351 36.22 20.56 -16.56
CA HIS A 351 37.30 21.35 -17.16
C HIS A 351 36.83 22.78 -17.38
N LEU A 352 37.69 23.74 -17.10
CA LEU A 352 37.41 25.16 -17.30
C LEU A 352 38.02 25.67 -18.61
N TYR A 353 37.16 25.94 -19.60
CA TYR A 353 37.47 26.77 -20.76
C TYR A 353 37.37 28.24 -20.36
N LEU A 354 38.42 28.77 -19.75
CA LEU A 354 38.50 30.19 -19.41
C LEU A 354 39.08 30.98 -20.57
N GLN A 355 38.33 31.94 -21.12
CA GLN A 355 38.76 32.79 -22.23
C GLN A 355 38.86 34.25 -21.80
N ASN A 356 39.96 34.92 -22.10
CA ASN A 356 40.13 36.34 -21.83
C ASN A 356 39.59 37.23 -22.96
N ASP A 357 39.58 38.55 -22.73
CA ASP A 357 39.10 39.56 -23.68
C ASP A 357 39.85 39.57 -25.03
N HIS A 358 41.03 38.95 -25.09
CA HIS A 358 41.81 38.78 -26.31
C HIS A 358 41.54 37.45 -27.03
N GLY A 359 40.52 36.69 -26.60
CA GLY A 359 40.15 35.41 -27.17
C GLY A 359 41.12 34.27 -26.86
N ARG A 360 42.09 34.47 -25.95
CA ARG A 360 43.05 33.44 -25.53
C ARG A 360 42.47 32.61 -24.41
N ILE A 361 42.86 31.34 -24.33
CA ILE A 361 42.42 30.40 -23.31
C ILE A 361 43.50 30.09 -22.30
N LEU A 362 43.10 29.92 -21.03
CA LEU A 362 44.01 29.58 -19.96
C LEU A 362 44.28 28.06 -19.95
N LEU A 363 45.55 27.68 -19.99
CA LEU A 363 45.99 26.30 -19.77
C LEU A 363 47.08 26.28 -18.68
N GLY A 364 47.11 25.19 -17.91
CA GLY A 364 48.13 24.92 -16.91
C GLY A 364 49.13 23.89 -17.41
N LEU A 365 50.42 24.12 -17.18
CA LEU A 365 51.46 23.13 -17.41
C LEU A 365 51.47 22.16 -16.22
N ARG A 366 51.21 20.87 -16.49
CA ARG A 366 51.18 19.83 -15.46
C ARG A 366 52.59 19.54 -14.94
N HIS A 367 52.71 19.29 -13.63
CA HIS A 367 53.98 18.96 -12.98
C HIS A 367 54.67 17.74 -13.63
N PRO A 368 56.02 17.69 -13.72
CA PRO A 368 56.75 16.56 -14.28
C PRO A 368 56.44 15.22 -13.59
N ASP A 369 56.09 15.26 -12.30
CA ASP A 369 55.75 14.07 -11.51
C ASP A 369 54.26 13.71 -11.56
N SER A 370 53.47 14.36 -12.43
CA SER A 370 52.05 14.08 -12.53
C SER A 370 51.78 12.66 -13.02
N THR A 371 50.89 11.94 -12.33
CA THR A 371 50.48 10.57 -12.68
C THR A 371 49.77 10.48 -14.03
N PHE A 372 49.18 11.58 -14.50
CA PHE A 372 48.54 11.69 -15.80
C PHE A 372 49.16 12.85 -16.60
N ALA A 373 49.62 12.54 -17.82
CA ALA A 373 50.16 13.49 -18.80
C ALA A 373 51.18 14.51 -18.22
N PRO A 374 52.30 14.04 -17.64
CA PRO A 374 53.34 14.93 -17.12
C PRO A 374 53.95 15.81 -18.22
N ASN A 375 54.37 17.03 -17.87
CA ASN A 375 54.95 18.01 -18.81
C ASN A 375 54.04 18.43 -19.99
N THR A 376 52.72 18.30 -19.82
CA THR A 376 51.75 18.72 -20.86
C THR A 376 50.86 19.87 -20.38
N TRP A 377 50.37 20.65 -21.34
CA TRP A 377 49.38 21.70 -21.14
C TRP A 377 47.98 21.12 -21.07
N HIS A 378 47.23 21.55 -20.07
CA HIS A 378 45.90 21.03 -19.77
C HIS A 378 44.95 22.13 -19.32
N PHE A 379 43.64 21.88 -19.37
CA PHE A 379 42.69 22.72 -18.67
C PHE A 379 42.96 22.72 -17.17
N LEU A 380 42.51 23.79 -16.51
CA LEU A 380 42.14 23.69 -15.10
C LEU A 380 41.02 22.68 -14.98
N ALA A 381 41.23 21.63 -14.18
CA ALA A 381 40.37 20.47 -14.22
C ALA A 381 40.37 19.71 -12.90
N GLY A 382 39.23 19.11 -12.56
CA GLY A 382 39.09 18.26 -11.40
C GLY A 382 38.22 17.04 -11.64
N HIS A 383 38.31 16.09 -10.71
CA HIS A 383 37.43 14.94 -10.65
C HIS A 383 36.18 15.32 -9.88
N CYS A 384 35.02 15.11 -10.50
CA CYS A 384 33.76 15.39 -9.83
C CYS A 384 33.56 14.39 -8.69
N GLU A 385 33.52 14.89 -7.46
CA GLU A 385 33.18 14.11 -6.28
C GLU A 385 31.66 13.95 -6.17
N ARG A 386 31.15 13.67 -4.97
CA ARG A 386 29.70 13.64 -4.68
C ARG A 386 29.13 15.05 -4.59
N GLU A 387 29.20 15.77 -5.70
CA GLU A 387 28.77 17.15 -5.88
C GLU A 387 28.23 17.39 -7.31
N ALA A 388 27.62 18.54 -7.57
CA ALA A 388 27.24 18.90 -8.94
C ALA A 388 28.48 19.32 -9.75
N ALA A 389 28.49 19.03 -11.06
CA ALA A 389 29.65 19.33 -11.91
C ALA A 389 30.07 20.82 -11.90
N ILE A 390 29.09 21.73 -11.83
CA ILE A 390 29.38 23.17 -11.72
C ILE A 390 29.97 23.51 -10.34
N THR A 391 29.50 22.87 -9.27
CA THR A 391 30.08 23.04 -7.93
C THR A 391 31.52 22.59 -7.89
N CYS A 392 31.82 21.41 -8.48
CA CYS A 392 33.17 20.91 -8.65
C CYS A 392 34.05 21.91 -9.41
N LEU A 393 33.57 22.40 -10.56
CA LEU A 393 34.32 23.37 -11.37
C LEU A 393 34.68 24.64 -10.58
N VAL A 394 33.73 25.20 -9.82
CA VAL A 394 33.94 26.43 -9.03
C VAL A 394 34.92 26.17 -7.87
N ARG A 395 34.82 25.00 -7.23
CA ARG A 395 35.76 24.58 -6.18
C ARG A 395 37.17 24.45 -6.73
N GLU A 396 37.36 23.68 -7.80
CA GLU A 396 38.67 23.47 -8.44
C GLU A 396 39.26 24.77 -8.97
N ALA A 397 38.44 25.66 -9.56
CA ALA A 397 38.91 26.97 -10.04
C ALA A 397 39.48 27.83 -8.91
N LYS A 398 38.88 27.75 -7.72
CA LYS A 398 39.34 28.44 -6.52
C LYS A 398 40.57 27.78 -5.92
N GLU A 399 40.59 26.45 -5.83
CA GLU A 399 41.66 25.66 -5.21
C GLU A 399 42.94 25.70 -6.04
N GLU A 400 42.86 25.45 -7.35
CA GLU A 400 44.05 25.35 -8.21
C GLU A 400 44.59 26.73 -8.65
N ALA A 401 43.68 27.69 -8.89
CA ALA A 401 44.01 28.96 -9.55
C ALA A 401 43.64 30.23 -8.78
N GLY A 402 42.90 30.12 -7.66
CA GLY A 402 42.43 31.27 -6.88
C GLY A 402 41.35 32.09 -7.59
N LEU A 403 40.65 31.49 -8.57
CA LEU A 403 39.60 32.15 -9.34
C LEU A 403 38.25 32.00 -8.66
N LEU A 404 37.49 33.09 -8.58
CA LEU A 404 36.13 33.08 -8.07
C LEU A 404 35.16 33.23 -9.24
N ILE A 405 34.32 32.21 -9.43
CA ILE A 405 33.34 32.13 -10.52
C ILE A 405 31.95 32.00 -9.87
N ASP A 406 30.99 32.80 -10.33
CA ASP A 406 29.58 32.61 -9.99
C ASP A 406 29.05 31.38 -10.75
N PRO A 407 28.47 30.37 -10.09
CA PRO A 407 27.83 29.23 -10.76
C PRO A 407 26.83 29.63 -11.87
N GLY A 408 26.14 30.78 -11.73
CA GLY A 408 25.20 31.30 -12.72
C GLY A 408 25.85 31.81 -14.02
N ASP A 409 27.17 31.98 -14.02
CA ASP A 409 27.96 32.41 -15.17
C ASP A 409 28.65 31.27 -15.92
N VAL A 410 28.38 30.03 -15.52
CA VAL A 410 28.98 28.83 -16.10
C VAL A 410 28.05 28.20 -17.13
N GLU A 411 28.56 27.93 -18.34
CA GLU A 411 27.85 27.22 -19.42
C GLU A 411 28.65 26.00 -19.89
N LEU A 412 27.98 24.87 -20.15
CA LEU A 412 28.62 23.71 -20.77
C LEU A 412 28.85 24.01 -22.26
N VAL A 413 30.10 23.97 -22.70
CA VAL A 413 30.47 24.28 -24.10
C VAL A 413 30.92 23.06 -24.89
N HIS A 414 31.36 21.99 -24.21
CA HIS A 414 31.76 20.76 -24.88
C HIS A 414 31.74 19.56 -23.91
N LEU A 415 31.62 18.36 -24.46
CA LEU A 415 31.75 17.09 -23.76
C LEU A 415 32.69 16.17 -24.53
N VAL A 416 33.69 15.61 -23.87
CA VAL A 416 34.53 14.54 -24.43
C VAL A 416 34.23 13.23 -23.73
N HIS A 417 33.80 12.23 -24.50
CA HIS A 417 33.56 10.88 -24.02
C HIS A 417 34.74 9.99 -24.39
N LEU A 418 35.54 9.56 -23.41
CA LEU A 418 36.80 8.87 -23.71
C LEU A 418 37.11 7.65 -22.85
N VAL A 419 37.88 6.74 -23.44
CA VAL A 419 38.59 5.66 -22.75
C VAL A 419 40.09 5.94 -22.92
N ASN A 420 40.79 6.22 -21.81
CA ASN A 420 42.20 6.65 -21.84
C ASN A 420 43.16 5.56 -22.35
N SER A 421 42.85 4.30 -22.05
CA SER A 421 43.65 3.13 -22.40
C SER A 421 42.75 1.89 -22.35
N PRO A 422 43.07 0.81 -23.10
CA PRO A 422 42.32 -0.43 -23.04
C PRO A 422 42.15 -0.92 -21.59
N GLY A 423 40.90 -1.17 -21.18
CA GLY A 423 40.55 -1.62 -19.82
C GLY A 423 40.52 -0.55 -18.74
N ALA A 424 40.78 0.73 -19.05
CA ALA A 424 40.54 1.82 -18.10
C ALA A 424 39.04 2.18 -18.05
N PRO A 425 38.50 2.60 -16.89
CA PRO A 425 37.13 3.05 -16.80
C PRO A 425 36.83 4.21 -17.78
N PRO A 426 35.69 4.19 -18.48
CA PRO A 426 35.31 5.27 -19.37
C PRO A 426 35.09 6.58 -18.61
N ARG A 427 35.29 7.70 -19.29
CA ARG A 427 35.24 9.04 -18.70
C ARG A 427 34.35 9.97 -19.50
N ILE A 428 33.58 10.77 -18.78
CA ILE A 428 32.84 11.92 -19.33
C ILE A 428 33.56 13.18 -18.86
N GLN A 429 34.18 13.90 -19.78
CA GLN A 429 34.87 15.17 -19.50
C GLN A 429 33.96 16.32 -19.91
N LEU A 430 33.40 17.00 -18.92
CA LEU A 430 32.53 18.17 -19.11
C LEU A 430 33.39 19.42 -19.17
N VAL A 431 33.32 20.15 -20.28
CA VAL A 431 34.09 21.38 -20.49
C VAL A 431 33.15 22.57 -20.40
N PHE A 432 33.38 23.39 -19.41
CA PHE A 432 32.55 24.55 -19.08
C PHE A 432 33.27 25.85 -19.39
N ARG A 433 32.55 26.83 -19.93
CA ARG A 433 33.01 28.21 -20.05
C ARG A 433 32.43 29.05 -18.91
N ALA A 434 33.25 29.87 -18.29
CA ALA A 434 32.80 30.92 -17.39
C ALA A 434 32.70 32.25 -18.16
N ARG A 435 31.53 32.91 -18.11
CA ARG A 435 31.29 34.22 -18.73
C ARG A 435 31.94 35.36 -17.96
N SER A 436 32.02 35.22 -16.64
CA SER A 436 32.67 36.17 -15.73
C SER A 436 33.41 35.42 -14.63
N TRP A 437 34.50 36.02 -14.15
CA TRP A 437 35.23 35.57 -12.98
C TRP A 437 35.95 36.77 -12.33
N SER A 438 36.42 36.57 -11.11
CA SER A 438 37.33 37.51 -10.44
C SER A 438 38.57 36.79 -9.93
N GLY A 439 39.65 37.55 -9.73
CA GLY A 439 40.97 37.03 -9.41
C GLY A 439 41.89 36.93 -10.63
N THR A 440 43.18 36.73 -10.36
CA THR A 440 44.20 36.49 -11.38
C THR A 440 44.71 35.06 -11.17
N PRO A 441 44.84 34.23 -12.23
CA PRO A 441 45.32 32.87 -12.08
C PRO A 441 46.67 32.82 -11.37
N LYS A 442 46.75 32.03 -10.30
CA LYS A 442 47.96 31.77 -9.52
C LYS A 442 48.17 30.27 -9.41
N VAL A 443 49.42 29.82 -9.35
CA VAL A 443 49.69 28.42 -9.03
C VAL A 443 49.52 28.24 -7.52
N LEU A 444 48.39 27.69 -7.08
CA LEU A 444 48.12 27.42 -5.67
C LEU A 444 48.50 25.99 -5.27
N GLU A 445 48.63 25.10 -6.24
CA GLU A 445 49.02 23.69 -6.06
C GLU A 445 50.27 23.37 -6.90
N PRO A 446 51.46 23.80 -6.43
CA PRO A 446 52.70 23.73 -7.19
C PRO A 446 53.20 22.29 -7.45
N ASP A 447 52.69 21.32 -6.68
CA ASP A 447 52.92 19.89 -6.86
C ASP A 447 52.11 19.29 -8.02
N ARG A 448 51.04 19.96 -8.46
CA ARG A 448 50.18 19.53 -9.57
C ARG A 448 50.35 20.37 -10.83
N CYS A 449 50.55 21.68 -10.71
CA CYS A 449 50.69 22.63 -11.81
C CYS A 449 51.96 23.49 -11.64
N VAL A 450 52.72 23.67 -12.72
CA VAL A 450 53.98 24.45 -12.71
C VAL A 450 53.72 25.90 -13.08
N GLU A 451 52.87 26.16 -14.06
CA GLU A 451 52.54 27.51 -14.53
C GLU A 451 51.19 27.57 -15.23
N TRP A 452 50.54 28.74 -15.16
CA TRP A 452 49.35 29.07 -15.93
C TRP A 452 49.71 30.00 -17.09
N ARG A 453 49.22 29.72 -18.31
CA ARG A 453 49.49 30.54 -19.49
C ARG A 453 48.27 30.69 -20.41
N TRP A 454 48.17 31.86 -21.02
CA TRP A 454 47.15 32.18 -22.02
C TRP A 454 47.62 31.84 -23.43
N TRP A 455 46.89 30.98 -24.12
CA TRP A 455 47.19 30.51 -25.47
C TRP A 455 46.12 30.94 -26.49
N ALA A 456 46.54 31.23 -27.72
CA ALA A 456 45.57 31.35 -28.80
C ALA A 456 44.99 29.96 -29.11
N PRO A 457 43.65 29.78 -29.20
CA PRO A 457 43.06 28.46 -29.42
C PRO A 457 43.53 27.74 -30.69
N LYS A 458 43.98 28.49 -31.71
CA LYS A 458 44.50 27.95 -32.99
C LYS A 458 46.01 27.69 -32.98
N ASP A 459 46.71 28.07 -31.92
CA ASP A 459 48.17 28.01 -31.79
C ASP A 459 48.56 27.43 -30.43
N LEU A 460 48.01 26.24 -30.14
CA LEU A 460 48.28 25.49 -28.92
C LEU A 460 49.60 24.72 -29.04
N PRO A 461 50.40 24.63 -27.97
CA PRO A 461 51.68 23.92 -27.97
C PRO A 461 51.47 22.43 -28.28
N THR A 462 52.42 21.81 -29.00
CA THR A 462 52.37 20.38 -29.36
C THR A 462 52.08 19.50 -28.14
N GLU A 463 52.72 19.81 -27.01
CA GLU A 463 52.56 19.15 -25.71
C GLU A 463 51.25 19.52 -25.00
N THR A 464 50.10 19.49 -25.69
CA THR A 464 48.78 19.66 -25.07
C THR A 464 48.12 18.30 -24.94
N VAL A 465 47.46 18.03 -23.81
CA VAL A 465 46.73 16.77 -23.62
C VAL A 465 45.76 16.52 -24.79
N PRO A 466 45.77 15.33 -25.42
CA PRO A 466 45.03 15.10 -26.66
C PRO A 466 43.53 15.43 -26.59
N TYR A 467 42.84 15.03 -25.52
CA TYR A 467 41.41 15.34 -25.38
C TYR A 467 41.15 16.82 -25.07
N THR A 468 42.10 17.54 -24.46
CA THR A 468 41.98 18.99 -24.26
C THR A 468 42.04 19.70 -25.60
N ARG A 469 42.98 19.32 -26.47
CA ARG A 469 43.04 19.84 -27.84
C ARG A 469 41.75 19.55 -28.62
N LEU A 470 41.29 18.30 -28.58
CA LEU A 470 40.02 17.89 -29.20
C LEU A 470 38.84 18.73 -28.71
N ALA A 471 38.74 18.96 -27.41
CA ALA A 471 37.68 19.80 -26.85
C ALA A 471 37.77 21.26 -27.30
N ILE A 472 38.97 21.85 -27.35
CA ILE A 472 39.18 23.22 -27.81
C ILE A 472 38.77 23.35 -29.29
N ASP A 473 39.18 22.41 -30.13
CA ASP A 473 38.81 22.36 -31.55
C ASP A 473 37.29 22.23 -31.71
N GLY A 474 36.65 21.36 -30.90
CA GLY A 474 35.20 21.20 -30.85
C GLY A 474 34.46 22.48 -30.48
N VAL A 475 34.92 23.18 -29.43
CA VAL A 475 34.37 24.48 -29.01
C VAL A 475 34.50 25.53 -30.13
N LEU A 476 35.63 25.56 -30.85
CA LEU A 476 35.86 26.54 -31.93
C LEU A 476 34.90 26.37 -33.11
N VAL A 477 34.50 25.14 -33.42
CA VAL A 477 33.58 24.84 -34.53
C VAL A 477 32.13 24.69 -34.07
N GLY A 478 31.84 24.90 -32.78
CA GLY A 478 30.51 24.75 -32.21
C GLY A 478 30.01 23.29 -32.16
N CYS A 479 30.92 22.32 -32.17
CA CYS A 479 30.58 20.91 -31.98
C CYS A 479 30.50 20.63 -30.48
N PRO A 480 29.34 20.22 -29.92
CA PRO A 480 29.17 20.05 -28.47
C PRO A 480 29.71 18.72 -27.94
N TYR A 481 30.01 17.74 -28.80
CA TYR A 481 30.38 16.39 -28.39
C TYR A 481 31.54 15.85 -29.23
N SER A 482 32.47 15.14 -28.58
CA SER A 482 33.50 14.35 -29.26
C SER A 482 33.83 13.10 -28.47
N GLN A 483 34.42 12.09 -29.13
CA GLN A 483 34.82 10.85 -28.47
C GLN A 483 36.21 10.40 -28.89
N MET A 484 36.92 9.69 -28.00
CA MET A 484 38.29 9.25 -28.21
C MET A 484 38.55 7.90 -27.50
N GLY A 485 39.27 6.99 -28.15
CA GLY A 485 39.75 5.75 -27.51
C GLY A 485 38.74 4.60 -27.43
N TRP A 486 37.64 4.66 -28.20
CA TRP A 486 36.59 3.63 -28.26
C TRP A 486 36.79 2.57 -29.35
N GLU A 487 37.90 2.64 -30.10
CA GLU A 487 38.24 1.70 -31.19
C GLU A 487 39.13 0.54 -30.72
#